data_AF-A0A242L2Q9-F1
#
_entry.id   AF-A0A242L2Q9-F1
#
_cell.length_a   1.000
_cell.length_b   1.000
_cell.length_c   1.000
_cell.angle_alpha   90.00
_cell.angle_beta   90.00
_cell.angle_gamma   90.00
#
_symmetry.space_group_name_H-M   'P 1'
#
loop_
_entity.id
_entity.type
_entity.pdbx_description
1 polymer ?
#
loop_
_entity_poly.entity_id
_entity_poly.type
_entity_poly.pdbx_seq_one_letter_code
_entity_poly.pdbx_strand_id
1 'polypeptide(L)'
;MHKLLGILNFGILGLMIISLISLIFFNNRMETFKQQIYSKKIISPALDKAELYNRIVRKSNIYILFGSVSCGISAFLLLKNILTISTLLLLLGIVFLFLSLNKWYYFKENISHGYLIIAKKKSYWIYYFNDQKEKDMILSWQNKMICSVYLTFFFYMLLLTSTLLMKII
;
A
#
# COMPACT_ATOMS: atom_id res chain seq x y z
N MET A 1 26.30 -14.58 -16.54
CA MET A 1 25.44 -14.30 -15.35
C MET A 1 24.59 -13.05 -15.50
N HIS A 2 25.11 -11.91 -15.99
CA HIS A 2 24.32 -10.67 -16.12
C HIS A 2 23.02 -10.77 -16.94
N LYS A 3 23.01 -11.48 -18.08
CA LYS A 3 21.77 -11.66 -18.87
C LYS A 3 20.70 -12.44 -18.10
N LEU A 4 21.09 -13.45 -17.32
CA LEU A 4 20.17 -14.25 -16.52
C LEU A 4 19.60 -13.45 -15.34
N LEU A 5 20.45 -12.66 -14.66
CA LEU A 5 20.03 -11.72 -13.62
C LEU A 5 19.10 -10.61 -14.17
N GLY A 6 19.34 -10.14 -15.39
CA GLY A 6 18.45 -9.20 -16.07
C GLY A 6 17.05 -9.78 -16.31
N ILE A 7 16.96 -11.03 -16.80
CA ILE A 7 15.69 -11.74 -16.99
C ILE A 7 14.98 -11.96 -15.64
N LEU A 8 15.73 -12.34 -14.61
CA LEU A 8 15.20 -12.50 -13.25
C LEU A 8 14.61 -11.17 -12.71
N ASN A 9 15.33 -10.06 -12.84
CA ASN A 9 14.86 -8.74 -12.42
C ASN A 9 13.58 -8.33 -13.15
N PHE A 10 13.50 -8.63 -14.45
CA PHE A 10 12.28 -8.38 -15.23
C PHE A 10 11.10 -9.22 -14.73
N GLY A 11 11.32 -10.51 -14.43
CA GLY A 11 10.31 -11.38 -13.83
C GLY A 11 9.83 -10.89 -12.46
N ILE A 12 10.74 -10.46 -11.59
CA ILE A 12 10.42 -9.89 -10.27
C ILE A 12 9.57 -8.61 -10.42
N LEU A 13 9.93 -7.72 -11.35
CA LEU A 13 9.13 -6.53 -11.65
C LEU A 13 7.71 -6.90 -12.13
N GLY A 14 7.57 -7.93 -12.96
CA GLY A 14 6.27 -8.45 -13.39
C GLY A 14 5.41 -8.93 -12.21
N LEU A 15 6.00 -9.67 -11.27
CA LEU A 15 5.30 -10.12 -10.06
C LEU A 15 4.93 -8.96 -9.13
N MET A 16 5.78 -7.94 -9.00
CA MET A 16 5.43 -6.70 -8.30
C MET A 16 4.20 -6.04 -8.91
N ILE A 17 4.15 -5.92 -10.24
CA ILE A 17 3.00 -5.32 -10.95
C ILE A 17 1.72 -6.09 -10.63
N ILE A 18 1.75 -7.43 -10.65
CA ILE A 18 0.58 -8.26 -10.30
C ILE A 18 0.11 -7.97 -8.86
N SER A 19 1.04 -7.88 -7.90
CA SER A 19 0.69 -7.55 -6.51
C SER A 19 0.06 -6.16 -6.36
N LEU A 20 0.54 -5.18 -7.13
CA LEU A 20 0.01 -3.82 -7.15
C LEU A 20 -1.38 -3.76 -7.80
N ILE A 21 -1.62 -4.50 -8.88
CA ILE A 21 -2.94 -4.61 -9.51
C ILE A 21 -3.94 -5.19 -8.52
N SER A 22 -3.57 -6.24 -7.78
CA SER A 22 -4.40 -6.82 -6.71
C SER A 22 -4.74 -5.78 -5.63
N LEU A 23 -3.74 -5.01 -5.19
CA LEU A 23 -3.94 -3.93 -4.22
C LEU A 23 -4.93 -2.88 -4.73
N ILE A 24 -4.78 -2.42 -5.98
CA ILE A 24 -5.67 -1.45 -6.62
C ILE A 24 -7.09 -2.00 -6.70
N PHE A 25 -7.27 -3.27 -7.08
CA PHE A 25 -8.57 -3.91 -7.18
C PHE A 25 -9.33 -3.89 -5.86
N PHE A 26 -8.70 -4.33 -4.76
CA PHE A 26 -9.35 -4.32 -3.44
C PHE A 26 -9.55 -2.89 -2.91
N ASN A 27 -8.64 -1.96 -3.23
CA ASN A 27 -8.82 -0.56 -2.86
C ASN A 27 -10.05 0.04 -3.55
N ASN A 28 -10.24 -0.25 -4.84
CA ASN A 28 -11.41 0.20 -5.59
C ASN A 28 -12.70 -0.38 -5.03
N ARG A 29 -12.72 -1.68 -4.67
CA ARG A 29 -13.88 -2.28 -3.99
C ARG A 29 -14.22 -1.56 -2.68
N MET A 30 -13.21 -1.25 -1.87
CA MET A 30 -13.39 -0.53 -0.61
C MET A 30 -13.93 0.90 -0.84
N GLU A 31 -13.44 1.61 -1.86
CA GLU A 31 -13.95 2.94 -2.20
C GLU A 31 -15.38 2.90 -2.75
N THR A 32 -15.73 1.93 -3.60
CA THR A 32 -17.12 1.72 -4.06
C THR A 32 -18.04 1.49 -2.88
N PHE A 33 -17.64 0.68 -1.90
CA PHE A 33 -18.41 0.45 -0.69
C PHE A 33 -18.60 1.74 0.14
N LYS A 34 -17.55 2.53 0.37
CA LYS A 34 -17.66 3.83 1.05
C LYS A 34 -18.61 4.79 0.34
N GLN A 35 -18.60 4.81 -1.00
CA GLN A 35 -19.51 5.63 -1.80
C GLN A 35 -20.97 5.20 -1.62
N GLN A 36 -21.24 3.89 -1.55
CA GLN A 36 -22.57 3.34 -1.29
C GLN A 36 -23.09 3.69 0.11
N ILE A 37 -22.25 3.60 1.15
CA ILE A 37 -22.63 4.04 2.50
C ILE A 37 -23.00 5.52 2.48
N TYR A 38 -22.16 6.34 1.85
CA TYR A 38 -22.37 7.77 1.79
C TYR A 38 -23.69 8.13 1.08
N SER A 39 -24.01 7.48 -0.04
CA SER A 39 -25.27 7.73 -0.76
C SER A 39 -26.50 7.35 0.07
N LYS A 40 -26.40 6.30 0.89
CA LYS A 40 -27.45 5.87 1.82
C LYS A 40 -27.59 6.75 3.08
N LYS A 41 -26.70 7.72 3.31
CA LYS A 41 -26.68 8.63 4.48
C LYS A 41 -26.69 7.93 5.85
N ILE A 42 -26.23 6.68 5.91
CA ILE A 42 -26.15 5.87 7.14
C ILE A 42 -24.84 6.16 7.90
N ILE A 43 -24.55 7.44 8.16
CA ILE A 43 -23.28 7.89 8.70
C ILE A 43 -23.48 8.85 9.88
N SER A 44 -22.58 8.78 10.85
CA SER A 44 -22.54 9.65 12.04
C SER A 44 -21.33 10.60 12.01
N PRO A 45 -21.41 11.79 12.60
CA PRO A 45 -20.26 12.70 12.70
C PRO A 45 -19.14 12.09 13.56
N ALA A 46 -17.88 12.41 13.21
CA ALA A 46 -16.70 11.72 13.71
C ALA A 46 -15.62 12.63 14.29
N LEU A 47 -15.98 13.73 14.97
CA LEU A 47 -15.08 14.83 15.30
C LEU A 47 -13.76 14.41 15.96
N ASP A 48 -13.78 13.57 17.00
CA ASP A 48 -12.54 13.21 17.74
C ASP A 48 -11.71 12.12 17.03
N LYS A 49 -12.38 11.15 16.39
CA LYS A 49 -11.70 10.06 15.63
C LYS A 49 -11.15 10.54 14.29
N ALA A 50 -11.60 11.69 13.80
CA ALA A 50 -11.20 12.29 12.54
C ALA A 50 -9.77 12.83 12.54
N GLU A 51 -9.33 13.45 13.63
CA GLU A 51 -8.00 14.05 13.70
C GLU A 51 -6.90 13.00 13.65
N LEU A 52 -7.03 11.93 14.44
CA LEU A 52 -6.12 10.79 14.44
C LEU A 52 -6.08 10.11 13.06
N TYR A 53 -7.25 9.86 12.47
CA TYR A 53 -7.37 9.31 11.13
C TYR A 53 -6.63 10.18 10.10
N ASN A 54 -6.87 11.50 10.11
CA ASN A 54 -6.25 12.42 9.17
C ASN A 54 -4.72 12.44 9.31
N ARG A 55 -4.21 12.48 10.55
CA ARG A 55 -2.77 12.45 10.82
C ARG A 55 -2.11 11.18 10.27
N ILE A 56 -2.70 10.02 10.54
CA ILE A 56 -2.18 8.72 10.07
C ILE A 56 -2.22 8.66 8.53
N VAL A 57 -3.36 8.99 7.93
CA VAL A 57 -3.54 8.91 6.48
C VAL A 57 -2.62 9.87 5.73
N ARG A 58 -2.51 11.13 6.19
CA ARG A 58 -1.62 12.12 5.57
C ARG A 58 -0.16 11.68 5.65
N LYS A 59 0.30 11.24 6.83
CA LYS A 59 1.67 10.78 7.05
C LYS A 59 1.99 9.56 6.17
N SER A 60 1.11 8.56 6.14
CA SER A 60 1.33 7.37 5.32
C SER A 60 1.24 7.65 3.82
N ASN A 61 0.38 8.55 3.36
CA ASN A 61 0.33 8.93 1.94
C ASN A 61 1.63 9.64 1.49
N ILE A 62 2.22 10.47 2.34
CA ILE A 62 3.54 11.08 2.09
C ILE A 62 4.59 9.98 1.92
N TYR A 63 4.60 8.97 2.78
CA TYR A 63 5.52 7.84 2.65
C TYR A 63 5.27 6.99 1.40
N ILE A 64 4.01 6.75 1.02
CA ILE A 64 3.68 6.07 -0.25
C ILE A 64 4.27 6.85 -1.42
N LEU A 65 4.07 8.17 -1.45
CA LEU A 65 4.61 9.03 -2.51
C LEU A 65 6.15 8.93 -2.60
N PHE A 66 6.86 9.12 -1.48
CA PHE A 66 8.32 9.01 -1.47
C PHE A 66 8.81 7.61 -1.83
N GLY A 67 8.16 6.55 -1.34
CA GLY A 67 8.48 5.17 -1.70
C GLY A 67 8.31 4.90 -3.20
N SER A 68 7.24 5.45 -3.80
CA SER A 68 6.93 5.32 -5.23
C SER A 68 7.97 6.03 -6.10
N VAL A 69 8.32 7.27 -5.73
CA VAL A 69 9.37 8.06 -6.42
C VAL A 69 10.72 7.34 -6.32
N SER A 70 11.08 6.87 -5.13
CA SER A 70 12.33 6.12 -4.91
C SER A 70 12.41 4.87 -5.78
N CYS A 71 11.31 4.12 -5.89
CA CYS A 71 11.20 2.95 -6.76
C CYS A 71 11.36 3.30 -8.24
N GLY A 72 10.65 4.34 -8.73
CA GLY A 72 10.70 4.74 -10.13
C GLY A 72 12.09 5.18 -10.57
N ILE A 73 12.74 6.02 -9.74
CA ILE A 73 14.11 6.47 -10.01
C ILE A 73 15.08 5.29 -9.97
N SER A 74 14.94 4.39 -8.98
CA SER A 74 15.83 3.22 -8.89
C SER A 74 15.72 2.30 -10.10
N ALA A 75 14.50 2.01 -10.57
CA ALA A 75 14.28 1.20 -11.77
C ALA A 75 14.91 1.83 -13.02
N PHE A 76 14.80 3.15 -13.17
CA PHE A 76 15.47 3.87 -14.26
C PHE A 76 17.00 3.77 -14.18
N LEU A 77 17.58 3.91 -12.97
CA LEU A 77 19.02 3.80 -12.77
C LEU A 77 19.54 2.37 -12.99
N LEU A 78 18.75 1.33 -12.67
CA LEU A 78 19.06 -0.06 -13.03
C LEU A 78 19.21 -0.23 -14.54
N LEU A 79 18.30 0.33 -15.34
CA LEU A 79 18.36 0.29 -16.80
C LEU A 79 19.61 1.00 -17.34
N LYS A 80 20.11 2.01 -16.63
CA LYS A 80 21.35 2.74 -16.96
C LYS A 80 22.60 2.11 -16.34
N ASN A 81 22.48 0.97 -15.67
CA ASN A 81 23.57 0.27 -14.97
C ASN A 81 24.26 1.11 -13.87
N ILE A 82 23.55 2.08 -13.27
CA ILE A 82 24.04 2.92 -12.17
C ILE A 82 23.65 2.26 -10.83
N LEU A 83 24.36 1.19 -10.48
CA LEU A 83 23.95 0.25 -9.42
C LEU A 83 24.01 0.84 -8.00
N THR A 84 25.00 1.66 -7.67
CA THR A 84 25.19 2.18 -6.30
C THR A 84 24.05 3.11 -5.87
N ILE A 85 23.68 4.07 -6.71
CA ILE A 85 22.58 5.01 -6.42
C ILE A 85 21.24 4.28 -6.46
N SER A 86 21.06 3.34 -7.40
CA SER A 86 19.88 2.48 -7.46
C SER A 86 19.67 1.70 -6.15
N THR A 87 20.73 1.09 -5.62
CA THR A 87 20.68 0.31 -4.36
C THR A 87 20.25 1.18 -3.18
N LEU A 88 20.81 2.39 -3.05
CA LEU A 88 20.45 3.33 -1.99
C LEU A 88 18.95 3.71 -2.06
N LEU A 89 18.46 3.99 -3.27
CA LEU A 89 17.05 4.32 -3.49
C LEU A 89 16.12 3.14 -3.25
N LEU A 90 16.54 1.90 -3.54
CA LEU A 90 15.76 0.71 -3.15
C LEU A 90 15.63 0.63 -1.63
N LEU A 91 16.73 0.80 -0.88
CA LEU A 91 16.70 0.78 0.58
C LEU A 91 15.77 1.86 1.15
N LEU A 92 15.88 3.11 0.66
CA LEU A 92 14.98 4.20 1.07
C LEU A 92 13.52 3.89 0.72
N GLY A 93 13.28 3.32 -0.46
CA GLY A 93 11.96 2.88 -0.91
C GLY A 93 11.32 1.87 0.06
N ILE A 94 12.10 0.87 0.50
CA ILE A 94 11.66 -0.13 1.49
C ILE A 94 11.29 0.56 2.82
N VAL A 95 12.13 1.46 3.33
CA VAL A 95 11.84 2.16 4.59
C VAL A 95 10.55 2.97 4.49
N PHE A 96 10.36 3.73 3.42
CA PHE A 96 9.13 4.53 3.24
C PHE A 96 7.90 3.65 3.09
N LEU A 97 7.97 2.60 2.28
CA LEU A 97 6.88 1.65 2.19
C LEU A 97 6.56 1.07 3.58
N PHE A 98 7.57 0.71 4.38
CA PHE A 98 7.37 0.09 5.71
C PHE A 98 6.61 1.04 6.63
N LEU A 99 7.01 2.30 6.67
CA LEU A 99 6.33 3.34 7.43
C LEU A 99 4.89 3.58 6.95
N SER A 100 4.58 3.28 5.69
CA SER A 100 3.22 3.42 5.14
C SER A 100 2.24 2.35 5.62
N LEU A 101 2.72 1.19 6.08
CA LEU A 101 1.88 0.07 6.56
C LEU A 101 0.96 0.45 7.73
N ASN A 102 1.38 1.41 8.55
CA ASN A 102 0.60 1.90 9.69
C ASN A 102 -0.84 2.29 9.31
N LYS A 103 -1.05 2.86 8.11
CA LYS A 103 -2.38 3.21 7.62
C LYS A 103 -3.28 2.00 7.45
N TRP A 104 -2.76 0.93 6.86
CA TRP A 104 -3.53 -0.29 6.58
C TRP A 104 -3.90 -1.02 7.86
N TYR A 105 -2.96 -1.11 8.80
CA TYR A 105 -3.23 -1.66 10.13
C TYR A 105 -4.27 -0.87 10.90
N TYR A 106 -4.15 0.45 10.93
CA TYR A 106 -5.14 1.33 11.56
C TYR A 106 -6.53 1.14 10.94
N PHE A 107 -6.64 0.97 9.62
CA PHE A 107 -7.93 0.70 8.98
C PHE A 107 -8.51 -0.65 9.35
N LYS A 108 -7.70 -1.71 9.34
CA LYS A 108 -8.11 -3.04 9.78
C LYS A 108 -8.62 -3.01 11.22
N GLU A 109 -7.90 -2.33 12.10
CA GLU A 109 -8.24 -2.18 13.51
C GLU A 109 -9.58 -1.46 13.71
N ASN A 110 -9.82 -0.34 13.01
CA ASN A 110 -11.12 0.34 13.09
C ASN A 110 -12.28 -0.57 12.68
N ILE A 111 -12.10 -1.32 11.58
CA ILE A 111 -13.14 -2.24 11.09
C ILE A 111 -13.35 -3.39 12.07
N SER A 112 -12.29 -3.93 12.69
CA SER A 112 -12.45 -4.96 13.73
C SER A 112 -13.20 -4.45 14.95
N HIS A 113 -13.02 -3.17 15.30
CA HIS A 113 -13.81 -2.48 16.34
C HIS A 113 -15.25 -2.16 15.91
N GLY A 114 -15.66 -2.53 14.70
CA GLY A 114 -17.05 -2.41 14.24
C GLY A 114 -17.38 -1.07 13.60
N TYR A 115 -16.39 -0.28 13.18
CA TYR A 115 -16.66 0.95 12.46
C TYR A 115 -15.68 1.26 11.32
N LEU A 116 -16.13 2.08 10.37
CA LEU A 116 -15.33 2.56 9.26
C LEU A 116 -15.36 4.08 9.22
N ILE A 117 -14.19 4.71 9.15
CA ILE A 117 -14.09 6.16 8.97
C ILE A 117 -14.13 6.46 7.47
N ILE A 118 -15.03 7.36 7.08
CA ILE A 118 -15.24 7.83 5.72
C ILE A 118 -14.88 9.31 5.67
N ALA A 119 -13.82 9.62 4.93
CA ALA A 119 -13.43 11.00 4.65
C ALA A 119 -14.04 11.45 3.32
N LYS A 120 -14.74 12.58 3.31
CA LYS A 120 -15.23 13.23 2.08
C LYS A 120 -15.03 14.73 2.16
N LYS A 121 -14.31 15.28 1.18
CA LYS A 121 -13.86 16.69 1.19
C LYS A 121 -13.10 16.99 2.49
N LYS A 122 -13.55 17.97 3.28
CA LYS A 122 -12.97 18.36 4.57
C LYS A 122 -13.72 17.76 5.78
N SER A 123 -14.67 16.85 5.55
CA SER A 123 -15.52 16.27 6.59
C SER A 123 -15.23 14.78 6.78
N TYR A 124 -15.38 14.34 8.02
CA TYR A 124 -15.16 12.96 8.44
C TYR A 124 -16.42 12.40 9.07
N TRP A 125 -16.72 11.18 8.69
CA TRP A 125 -17.91 10.47 9.10
C TRP A 125 -17.54 9.07 9.57
N ILE A 126 -18.32 8.52 10.49
CA ILE A 126 -18.21 7.14 10.94
C ILE A 126 -19.42 6.37 10.43
N TYR A 127 -19.15 5.20 9.88
CA TYR A 127 -20.12 4.16 9.65
C TYR A 127 -19.95 3.07 10.71
N TYR A 128 -21.03 2.68 11.37
CA TYR A 128 -21.05 1.53 12.28
C TYR A 128 -21.62 0.32 11.55
N PHE A 129 -20.94 -0.82 11.63
CA PHE A 129 -21.41 -2.04 11.00
C PHE A 129 -22.61 -2.61 11.76
N ASN A 130 -23.74 -2.74 11.07
CA ASN A 130 -24.95 -3.36 11.63
C ASN A 130 -25.04 -4.87 11.32
N ASP A 131 -24.38 -5.34 10.26
CA ASP A 131 -24.33 -6.74 9.85
C ASP A 131 -22.90 -7.29 10.00
N GLN A 132 -22.78 -8.38 10.77
CA GLN A 132 -21.53 -9.08 10.99
C GLN A 132 -20.97 -9.66 9.68
N LYS A 133 -21.82 -10.15 8.76
CA LYS A 133 -21.38 -10.68 7.47
C LYS A 133 -20.73 -9.61 6.61
N GLU A 134 -21.30 -8.40 6.61
CA GLU A 134 -20.74 -7.25 5.91
C GLU A 134 -19.36 -6.86 6.47
N LYS A 135 -19.26 -6.78 7.81
CA LYS A 135 -18.00 -6.51 8.50
C LYS A 135 -16.93 -7.53 8.13
N ASP A 136 -17.25 -8.82 8.16
CA ASP A 136 -16.30 -9.90 7.87
C ASP A 136 -15.85 -9.89 6.39
N MET A 137 -16.76 -9.58 5.47
CA MET A 137 -16.43 -9.39 4.06
C MET A 137 -15.43 -8.24 3.85
N ILE A 138 -15.63 -7.11 4.52
CA ILE A 138 -14.77 -5.93 4.38
C ILE A 138 -13.42 -6.14 5.08
N LEU A 139 -13.40 -6.82 6.22
CA LEU A 139 -12.17 -7.29 6.85
C LEU A 139 -11.38 -8.22 5.93
N SER A 140 -12.06 -9.12 5.22
CA SER A 140 -11.43 -9.99 4.22
C SER A 140 -10.76 -9.17 3.11
N TRP A 141 -11.42 -8.12 2.62
CA TRP A 141 -10.80 -7.22 1.63
C TRP A 141 -9.58 -6.51 2.21
N GLN A 142 -9.66 -5.95 3.41
CA GLN A 142 -8.50 -5.28 4.04
C GLN A 142 -7.33 -6.23 4.29
N ASN A 143 -7.60 -7.47 4.71
CA ASN A 143 -6.55 -8.47 4.86
C ASN A 143 -5.87 -8.76 3.52
N LYS A 144 -6.64 -8.89 2.42
CA LYS A 144 -6.08 -9.08 1.07
C LYS A 144 -5.26 -7.88 0.63
N MET A 145 -5.67 -6.65 0.97
CA MET A 145 -4.88 -5.45 0.72
C MET A 145 -3.54 -5.48 1.45
N ILE A 146 -3.54 -5.80 2.75
CA ILE A 146 -2.32 -5.93 3.56
C ILE A 146 -1.42 -7.02 2.97
N CYS A 147 -1.96 -8.19 2.62
CA CYS A 147 -1.20 -9.26 1.97
C CYS A 147 -0.58 -8.81 0.65
N SER A 148 -1.32 -8.06 -0.19
CA SER A 148 -0.78 -7.51 -1.44
C SER A 148 0.38 -6.56 -1.18
N VAL A 149 0.28 -5.70 -0.16
CA VAL A 149 1.40 -4.81 0.23
C VAL A 149 2.62 -5.64 0.66
N TYR A 150 2.42 -6.67 1.49
CA TYR A 150 3.51 -7.58 1.90
C TYR A 150 4.16 -8.32 0.74
N LEU A 151 3.37 -8.78 -0.24
CA LEU A 151 3.89 -9.38 -1.46
C LEU A 151 4.72 -8.37 -2.25
N THR A 152 4.25 -7.13 -2.39
CA THR A 152 5.03 -6.06 -3.03
C THR A 152 6.36 -5.86 -2.32
N PHE A 153 6.38 -5.81 -0.98
CA PHE A 153 7.64 -5.75 -0.22
C PHE A 153 8.57 -6.91 -0.50
N PHE A 154 8.04 -8.13 -0.47
CA PHE A 154 8.82 -9.33 -0.67
C PHE A 154 9.53 -9.30 -2.03
N PHE A 155 8.80 -8.98 -3.10
CA PHE A 155 9.39 -8.84 -4.43
C PHE A 155 10.37 -7.67 -4.52
N TYR A 156 10.10 -6.57 -3.82
CA TYR A 156 11.03 -5.45 -3.74
C TYR A 156 12.37 -5.84 -3.10
N MET A 157 12.32 -6.61 -2.01
CA MET A 157 13.53 -7.15 -1.36
C MET A 157 14.28 -8.10 -2.28
N LEU A 158 13.57 -8.95 -3.04
CA LEU A 158 14.19 -9.81 -4.06
C LEU A 158 14.87 -8.99 -5.17
N LEU A 159 14.27 -7.89 -5.61
CA LEU A 159 14.87 -7.00 -6.61
C LEU A 159 16.14 -6.33 -6.07
N LEU A 160 16.16 -5.97 -4.79
CA LEU A 160 17.34 -5.44 -4.12
C LEU A 160 18.46 -6.49 -4.06
N THR A 161 18.16 -7.72 -3.62
CA THR A 161 19.18 -8.77 -3.50
C THR A 161 19.76 -9.15 -4.87
N SER A 162 18.94 -9.26 -5.90
CA SER A 162 19.40 -9.55 -7.26
C SER A 162 20.24 -8.41 -7.85
N THR A 163 19.89 -7.15 -7.55
CA THR A 163 20.68 -5.97 -7.93
C THR A 163 22.04 -5.97 -7.25
N LEU A 164 22.08 -6.28 -5.95
CA LEU A 164 23.33 -6.39 -5.20
C LEU A 164 24.22 -7.51 -5.74
N LEU A 165 23.65 -8.67 -6.07
CA LEU A 165 24.36 -9.77 -6.74
C LEU A 165 24.96 -9.33 -8.07
N MET A 166 24.20 -8.58 -8.87
CA MET A 166 24.67 -8.04 -10.15
C MET A 166 25.81 -7.02 -10.02
N LYS A 167 25.97 -6.40 -8.84
CA LYS A 167 27.11 -5.52 -8.53
C LYS A 167 28.37 -6.30 -8.13
N ILE A 168 28.20 -7.50 -7.56
CA ILE A 168 29.30 -8.32 -7.03
C ILE A 168 29.91 -9.20 -8.12
N ILE A 169 29.09 -9.72 -9.02
CA ILE A 169 29.48 -10.58 -10.16
C ILE A 169 29.81 -9.71 -11.37
#